data_AF-A0A942MW46-F1
#
_entry.id   AF-A0A942MW46-F1
#
_cell.length_a   1.000
_cell.length_b   1.000
_cell.length_c   1.000
_cell.angle_alpha   90.00
_cell.angle_beta   90.00
_cell.angle_gamma   90.00
#
_symmetry.space_group_name_H-M   'P 1'
#
loop_
_entity.id
_entity.type
_entity.pdbx_description
1 polymer ?
#
loop_
_entity_poly.entity_id
_entity_poly.type
_entity_poly.pdbx_seq_one_letter_code
_entity_poly.pdbx_strand_id
1 'polypeptide(L)'
;MNLLKPKILVVDDEPDLEMLIRQKFRKEIRDGKYNFVFAGNGVEALKKLNDDQEIELVLTDINMPEMDGLTLLAKIKELNNPLLHSVIVSAYGDILNIRTAMNGGAFDFVVKPIDLTDLEITINKAVDNLSTFKKVLKARDELIAVRKELEEARALQLSMLPASTPEIREFEFGVFMETASEVGGDYYDFTFKKDGSLNIAIGDATGHGMRAGIMVSIMKALFISDSSELDLIDFFSNSNKTIKALNLGRMMMAFTVLNINKNRVQFINAGMPPIFIFRNSTKSV
;
A
#
# COMPACT_ATOMS: atom_id res chain seq x y z
N MET A 1 22.34 0.03 -0.71
CA MET A 1 21.26 -0.81 -0.16
C MET A 1 21.90 -2.13 0.25
N ASN A 2 22.14 -2.36 1.55
CA ASN A 2 22.54 -3.68 2.04
C ASN A 2 21.31 -4.59 1.93
N LEU A 3 21.21 -5.31 0.81
CA LEU A 3 20.44 -6.54 0.83
C LEU A 3 21.14 -7.44 1.84
N LEU A 4 20.43 -7.81 2.92
CA LEU A 4 20.91 -8.79 3.89
C LEU A 4 21.44 -10.01 3.11
N LYS A 5 22.63 -10.46 3.49
CA LYS A 5 23.32 -11.57 2.82
C LYS A 5 22.44 -12.80 3.01
N PRO A 6 21.94 -13.44 1.94
CA PRO A 6 21.10 -14.63 2.09
C PRO A 6 21.86 -15.68 2.89
N LYS A 7 21.23 -16.15 3.97
CA LYS A 7 21.80 -17.13 4.87
C LYS A 7 21.33 -18.52 4.46
N ILE A 8 22.30 -19.35 4.14
CA ILE A 8 22.13 -20.66 3.52
C ILE A 8 22.57 -21.72 4.52
N LEU A 9 21.66 -22.60 4.92
CA LEU A 9 21.93 -23.74 5.77
C LEU A 9 22.25 -24.96 4.92
N VAL A 10 23.46 -25.49 5.04
CA VAL A 10 23.88 -26.75 4.40
C VAL A 10 23.76 -27.87 5.42
N VAL A 11 23.08 -28.96 5.07
CA VAL A 11 22.82 -30.11 5.94
C VAL A 11 23.34 -31.36 5.25
N ASP A 12 24.43 -31.90 5.78
CA ASP A 12 25.07 -33.12 5.27
C ASP A 12 25.93 -33.70 6.41
N ASP A 13 25.98 -35.02 6.56
CA ASP A 13 26.74 -35.69 7.62
C ASP A 13 28.21 -35.91 7.25
N GLU A 14 28.59 -35.65 5.99
CA GLU A 14 29.98 -35.72 5.53
C GLU A 14 30.73 -34.40 5.84
N PRO A 15 31.80 -34.44 6.67
CA PRO A 15 32.56 -33.23 7.02
C PRO A 15 33.28 -32.59 5.83
N ASP A 16 33.53 -33.36 4.77
CA ASP A 16 34.22 -32.90 3.56
C ASP A 16 33.39 -31.87 2.77
N LEU A 17 32.05 -31.94 2.83
CA LEU A 17 31.19 -31.00 2.12
C LEU A 17 31.33 -29.58 2.64
N GLU A 18 31.43 -29.40 3.96
CA GLU A 18 31.63 -28.07 4.54
C GLU A 18 32.91 -27.42 4.01
N MET A 19 34.02 -28.17 4.01
CA MET A 19 35.29 -27.69 3.48
C MET A 19 35.18 -27.32 1.99
N LEU A 20 34.51 -28.16 1.20
CA LEU A 20 34.32 -27.97 -0.23
C LEU A 20 33.51 -26.69 -0.53
N ILE A 21 32.39 -26.48 0.15
CA ILE A 21 31.54 -25.29 0.00
C ILE A 21 32.32 -24.02 0.36
N ARG A 22 33.03 -24.03 1.50
CA ARG A 22 33.84 -22.87 1.93
C ARG A 22 34.95 -22.56 0.94
N GLN A 23 35.60 -23.57 0.36
CA GLN A 23 36.65 -23.39 -0.63
C GLN A 23 36.11 -22.83 -1.94
N LYS A 24 35.00 -23.39 -2.45
CA LYS A 24 34.39 -22.98 -3.71
C LYS A 24 33.84 -21.55 -3.65
N PHE A 25 33.05 -21.25 -2.61
CA PHE A 25 32.38 -19.95 -2.46
C PHE A 25 33.20 -18.94 -1.67
N ARG A 26 34.52 -19.13 -1.55
CA ARG A 26 35.40 -18.29 -0.74
C ARG A 26 35.30 -16.82 -1.12
N LYS A 27 35.21 -16.53 -2.42
CA LYS A 27 35.11 -15.16 -2.93
C LYS A 27 33.77 -14.55 -2.55
N GLU A 28 32.68 -15.28 -2.78
CA GLU A 28 31.30 -14.87 -2.50
C GLU A 28 31.06 -14.66 -1.00
N ILE A 29 31.63 -15.52 -0.14
CA ILE A 29 31.59 -15.36 1.31
C ILE A 29 32.33 -14.09 1.73
N ARG A 30 33.55 -13.87 1.23
CA ARG A 30 34.36 -12.68 1.55
C ARG A 30 33.69 -11.39 1.08
N ASP A 31 33.19 -11.40 -0.15
CA ASP A 31 32.51 -10.27 -0.78
C ASP A 31 31.09 -10.08 -0.18
N GLY A 32 30.64 -11.02 0.65
CA GLY A 32 29.39 -10.93 1.39
C GLY A 32 28.15 -11.24 0.56
N LYS A 33 28.30 -11.96 -0.54
CA LYS A 33 27.18 -12.43 -1.37
C LYS A 33 26.38 -13.53 -0.69
N TYR A 34 27.04 -14.43 0.04
CA TYR A 34 26.41 -15.55 0.77
C TYR A 34 26.87 -15.63 2.21
N ASN A 35 26.01 -16.15 3.08
CA ASN A 35 26.37 -16.54 4.45
C ASN A 35 26.01 -18.01 4.66
N PHE A 36 27.00 -18.89 4.78
CA PHE A 36 26.75 -20.32 4.97
C PHE A 36 26.79 -20.71 6.46
N VAL A 37 25.78 -21.47 6.88
CA VAL A 37 25.73 -22.19 8.14
C VAL A 37 25.59 -23.68 7.84
N PHE A 38 26.09 -24.54 8.71
CA PHE A 38 26.21 -25.99 8.46
C PHE A 38 25.52 -26.77 9.56
N ALA A 39 24.97 -27.95 9.27
CA ALA A 39 24.43 -28.89 10.26
C ALA A 39 24.72 -30.33 9.80
N GLY A 40 24.97 -31.23 10.75
CA GLY A 40 25.32 -32.63 10.44
C GLY A 40 24.12 -33.55 10.21
N ASN A 41 22.90 -33.12 10.57
CA ASN A 41 21.67 -33.90 10.38
C ASN A 41 20.42 -33.01 10.45
N GLY A 42 19.25 -33.59 10.14
CA GLY A 42 17.98 -32.87 10.16
C GLY A 42 17.54 -32.33 11.53
N VAL A 43 17.94 -32.98 12.63
CA VAL A 43 17.59 -32.52 13.99
C VAL A 43 18.35 -31.24 14.33
N GLU A 44 19.66 -31.21 14.06
CA GLU A 44 20.47 -30.00 14.23
C GLU A 44 20.00 -28.88 13.29
N ALA A 45 19.64 -29.22 12.05
CA ALA A 45 19.12 -28.26 11.08
C ALA A 45 17.83 -27.59 11.58
N LEU A 46 16.85 -28.36 12.06
CA LEU A 46 15.62 -27.81 12.64
C LEU A 46 15.88 -26.94 13.84
N LYS A 47 16.82 -27.32 14.71
CA LYS A 47 17.21 -26.48 15.84
C LYS A 47 17.72 -25.11 15.36
N LYS A 48 18.61 -25.09 14.36
CA LYS A 48 19.14 -23.83 13.79
C LYS A 48 18.06 -22.99 13.12
N LEU A 49 17.12 -23.61 12.41
CA LEU A 49 15.98 -22.92 11.80
C LEU A 49 15.05 -22.29 12.84
N ASN A 50 14.89 -22.92 14.01
CA ASN A 50 14.12 -22.35 15.11
C ASN A 50 14.86 -21.20 15.80
N ASP A 51 16.17 -21.37 16.04
CA ASP A 51 17.01 -20.37 16.71
C ASP A 51 17.25 -19.13 15.83
N ASP A 52 17.19 -19.28 14.50
CA ASP A 52 17.58 -18.27 13.54
C ASP A 52 16.64 -18.19 12.33
N GLN A 53 15.75 -17.20 12.38
CA GLN A 53 14.77 -16.92 11.33
C GLN A 53 15.36 -16.18 10.11
N GLU A 54 16.66 -15.85 10.13
CA GLU A 54 17.33 -15.25 8.96
C GLU A 54 17.77 -16.28 7.92
N ILE A 55 17.66 -17.58 8.21
CA ILE A 55 17.92 -18.65 7.25
C ILE A 55 16.81 -18.66 6.21
N GLU A 56 17.20 -18.55 4.94
CA GLU A 56 16.27 -18.40 3.81
C GLU A 56 16.34 -19.55 2.81
N LEU A 57 17.45 -20.30 2.85
CA LEU A 57 17.68 -21.44 1.97
C LEU A 57 18.30 -22.59 2.76
N VAL A 58 17.73 -23.78 2.63
CA VAL A 58 18.28 -25.03 3.15
C VAL A 58 18.75 -25.88 1.97
N LEU A 59 19.99 -26.35 2.00
CA LEU A 59 20.55 -27.34 1.09
C LEU A 59 20.73 -28.61 1.92
N THR A 60 19.97 -29.66 1.68
CA THR A 60 20.01 -30.86 2.53
C THR A 60 20.23 -32.11 1.71
N ASP A 61 21.13 -32.99 2.16
CA ASP A 61 21.14 -34.37 1.68
C ASP A 61 19.86 -35.09 2.10
N ILE A 62 19.48 -36.12 1.36
CA ILE A 62 18.36 -37.00 1.70
C ILE A 62 18.79 -37.95 2.81
N ASN A 63 19.92 -38.65 2.63
CA ASN A 63 20.27 -39.78 3.50
C ASN A 63 21.23 -39.32 4.60
N MET A 64 20.69 -39.03 5.77
CA MET A 64 21.47 -38.58 6.94
C MET A 64 21.04 -39.34 8.20
N PRO A 65 21.91 -39.49 9.21
CA PRO A 65 21.56 -40.08 10.51
C PRO A 65 20.57 -39.19 11.28
N GLU A 66 19.90 -39.78 12.28
CA GLU A 66 18.89 -39.16 13.17
C GLU A 66 17.61 -38.68 12.48
N MET A 67 17.71 -37.81 11.46
CA MET A 67 16.60 -37.31 10.67
C MET A 67 17.05 -37.10 9.22
N ASP A 68 16.37 -37.77 8.29
CA ASP A 68 16.59 -37.67 6.86
C ASP A 68 16.08 -36.35 6.26
N GLY A 69 16.57 -36.00 5.08
CA GLY A 69 16.26 -34.75 4.39
C GLY A 69 14.79 -34.61 3.97
N LEU A 70 14.09 -35.73 3.70
CA LEU A 70 12.67 -35.70 3.34
C LEU A 70 11.79 -35.39 4.57
N THR A 71 12.14 -35.93 5.72
CA THR A 71 11.50 -35.66 7.01
C THR A 71 11.79 -34.22 7.44
N LEU A 72 13.03 -33.75 7.27
CA LEU A 72 13.38 -32.35 7.46
C LEU A 72 12.54 -31.44 6.56
N LEU A 73 12.42 -31.75 5.27
CA LEU A 73 11.60 -30.98 4.32
C LEU A 73 10.12 -30.92 4.76
N ALA A 74 9.56 -32.04 5.21
CA ALA A 74 8.19 -32.08 5.72
C ALA A 74 8.03 -31.14 6.93
N LYS A 75 9.00 -31.12 7.85
CA LYS A 75 9.01 -30.21 9.00
C LYS A 75 9.20 -28.76 8.61
N ILE A 76 10.05 -28.46 7.64
CA ILE A 76 10.20 -27.10 7.08
C ILE A 76 8.88 -26.61 6.47
N LYS A 77 8.17 -27.48 5.76
CA LYS A 77 6.85 -27.16 5.19
C LYS A 77 5.82 -26.84 6.26
N GLU A 78 5.84 -27.54 7.40
CA GLU A 78 4.95 -27.26 8.54
C GLU A 78 5.15 -25.83 9.11
N LEU A 79 6.34 -25.24 8.96
CA LEU A 79 6.60 -23.85 9.38
C LEU A 79 5.81 -22.82 8.55
N ASN A 80 5.30 -23.22 7.38
CA ASN A 80 4.52 -22.37 6.47
C ASN A 80 5.19 -21.01 6.18
N ASN A 81 6.51 -20.99 6.09
CA ASN A 81 7.31 -19.80 5.84
C ASN A 81 7.64 -19.69 4.34
N PRO A 82 7.01 -18.76 3.58
CA PRO A 82 7.26 -18.59 2.15
C PRO A 82 8.65 -17.99 1.84
N LEU A 83 9.38 -17.53 2.86
CA LEU A 83 10.74 -17.00 2.75
C LEU A 83 11.82 -18.06 3.04
N LEU A 84 11.43 -19.31 3.24
CA LEU A 84 12.34 -20.43 3.45
C LEU A 84 12.21 -21.45 2.33
N HIS A 85 13.21 -21.51 1.47
CA HIS A 85 13.30 -22.53 0.42
C HIS A 85 14.18 -23.70 0.84
N SER A 86 13.90 -24.88 0.30
CA SER A 86 14.72 -26.08 0.50
C SER A 86 15.13 -26.66 -0.83
N VAL A 87 16.40 -26.97 -1.01
CA VAL A 87 16.97 -27.66 -2.16
C VAL A 87 17.48 -29.01 -1.68
N ILE A 88 17.04 -30.07 -2.34
CA ILE A 88 17.43 -31.43 -1.98
C ILE A 88 18.66 -31.85 -2.77
N VAL A 89 19.66 -32.37 -2.07
CA VAL A 89 20.84 -33.01 -2.67
C VAL A 89 20.59 -34.52 -2.65
N SER A 90 20.69 -35.18 -3.80
CA SER A 90 20.27 -36.59 -3.96
C SER A 90 21.25 -37.39 -4.81
N ALA A 91 21.38 -38.69 -4.56
CA ALA A 91 22.21 -39.59 -5.38
C ALA A 91 21.65 -39.79 -6.80
N TYR A 92 22.53 -40.17 -7.74
CA TYR A 92 22.17 -40.51 -9.12
C TYR A 92 21.24 -41.73 -9.16
N GLY A 93 20.10 -41.61 -9.85
CA GLY A 93 19.12 -42.68 -10.02
C GLY A 93 17.92 -42.64 -9.06
N ASP A 94 17.88 -41.68 -8.12
CA ASP A 94 16.83 -41.59 -7.11
C ASP A 94 15.65 -40.68 -7.52
N ILE A 95 15.04 -41.01 -8.66
CA ILE A 95 13.93 -40.23 -9.22
C ILE A 95 12.70 -40.24 -8.29
N LEU A 96 12.49 -41.33 -7.53
CA LEU A 96 11.37 -41.45 -6.61
C LEU A 96 11.51 -40.50 -5.42
N ASN A 97 12.69 -40.38 -4.81
CA ASN A 97 12.87 -39.45 -3.71
C ASN A 97 12.91 -37.99 -4.21
N ILE A 98 13.49 -37.70 -5.38
CA ILE A 98 13.40 -36.37 -5.99
C ILE A 98 11.94 -35.98 -6.22
N ARG A 99 11.12 -36.88 -6.78
CA ARG A 99 9.70 -36.60 -6.99
C ARG A 99 8.96 -36.38 -5.68
N THR A 100 9.28 -37.17 -4.65
CA THR A 100 8.71 -37.03 -3.31
C THR A 100 9.08 -35.68 -2.70
N ALA A 101 10.34 -35.26 -2.81
CA ALA A 101 10.82 -33.95 -2.38
C ALA A 101 10.11 -32.79 -3.10
N MET A 102 10.01 -32.83 -4.43
CA MET A 102 9.35 -31.77 -5.20
C MET A 102 7.86 -31.66 -4.82
N ASN A 103 7.15 -32.79 -4.69
CA ASN A 103 5.77 -32.79 -4.17
C ASN A 103 5.68 -32.34 -2.70
N GLY A 104 6.75 -32.59 -1.95
CA GLY A 104 6.98 -32.13 -0.59
C GLY A 104 7.27 -30.63 -0.48
N GLY A 105 7.38 -29.89 -1.59
CA GLY A 105 7.62 -28.44 -1.58
C GLY A 105 9.10 -28.05 -1.63
N ALA A 106 10.00 -28.96 -2.02
CA ALA A 106 11.35 -28.56 -2.37
C ALA A 106 11.34 -27.57 -3.54
N PHE A 107 12.18 -26.53 -3.43
CA PHE A 107 12.35 -25.52 -4.46
C PHE A 107 13.01 -26.08 -5.71
N ASP A 108 14.07 -26.86 -5.51
CA ASP A 108 14.82 -27.51 -6.57
C ASP A 108 15.62 -28.70 -6.00
N PHE A 109 16.39 -29.36 -6.84
CA PHE A 109 17.31 -30.43 -6.42
C PHE A 109 18.68 -30.34 -7.11
N VAL A 110 19.67 -31.00 -6.52
CA VAL A 110 21.03 -31.17 -7.07
C VAL A 110 21.43 -32.63 -6.94
N VAL A 111 22.10 -33.17 -7.96
CA VAL A 111 22.47 -34.60 -8.02
C VAL A 111 23.91 -34.81 -7.53
N LYS A 112 24.18 -35.88 -6.77
CA LYS A 112 25.52 -36.34 -6.38
C LYS A 112 26.14 -37.18 -7.54
N PRO A 113 27.45 -37.04 -7.84
CA PRO A 113 28.42 -36.15 -7.19
C PRO A 113 28.11 -34.68 -7.48
N ILE A 114 28.21 -33.83 -6.46
CA ILE A 114 27.77 -32.42 -6.53
C ILE A 114 28.66 -31.67 -7.52
N ASP A 115 28.10 -31.27 -8.66
CA ASP A 115 28.71 -30.24 -9.49
C ASP A 115 28.47 -28.88 -8.81
N LEU A 116 29.56 -28.28 -8.36
CA LEU A 116 29.53 -26.99 -7.67
C LEU A 116 29.06 -25.83 -8.56
N THR A 117 29.13 -25.99 -9.88
CA THR A 117 28.60 -25.04 -10.85
C THR A 117 27.08 -25.12 -10.88
N ASP A 118 26.53 -26.34 -10.94
CA ASP A 118 25.08 -26.57 -10.89
C ASP A 118 24.51 -26.15 -9.54
N LEU A 119 25.21 -26.46 -8.44
CA LEU A 119 24.84 -25.99 -7.11
C LEU A 119 24.78 -24.46 -7.04
N GLU A 120 25.77 -23.77 -7.60
CA GLU A 120 25.77 -22.31 -7.65
C GLU A 120 24.59 -21.77 -8.46
N ILE A 121 24.27 -22.36 -9.62
CA ILE A 121 23.10 -21.97 -10.42
C ILE A 121 21.81 -22.12 -9.61
N THR A 122 21.64 -23.26 -8.93
CA THR A 122 20.46 -23.55 -8.11
C THR A 122 20.33 -22.59 -6.92
N ILE A 123 21.44 -22.30 -6.23
CA ILE A 123 21.47 -21.30 -5.15
C ILE A 123 21.08 -19.92 -5.67
N ASN A 124 21.67 -19.46 -6.78
CA ASN A 124 21.34 -18.15 -7.35
C ASN A 124 19.84 -18.09 -7.72
N LYS A 125 19.30 -19.13 -8.35
CA LYS A 125 17.87 -19.22 -8.71
C LYS A 125 16.96 -19.12 -7.48
N ALA A 126 17.30 -19.79 -6.38
CA ALA A 126 16.55 -19.74 -5.13
C ALA A 126 16.62 -18.34 -4.49
N VAL A 127 17.82 -17.77 -4.41
CA VAL A 127 18.05 -16.43 -3.85
C VAL A 127 17.33 -15.35 -4.67
N ASP A 128 17.35 -15.44 -6.00
CA ASP A 128 16.67 -14.49 -6.88
C ASP A 128 15.15 -14.56 -6.71
N ASN A 129 14.60 -15.77 -6.58
CA ASN A 129 13.18 -15.97 -6.27
C ASN A 129 12.79 -15.33 -4.93
N LEU A 130 13.56 -15.60 -3.86
CA LEU A 130 13.38 -14.99 -2.54
C LEU A 130 13.45 -13.46 -2.61
N SER A 131 14.42 -12.91 -3.33
CA SER A 131 14.59 -11.47 -3.49
C SER A 131 13.38 -10.83 -4.17
N THR A 132 12.80 -11.52 -5.16
CA THR A 132 11.61 -11.07 -5.88
C THR A 132 10.40 -11.11 -4.98
N PHE A 133 10.21 -12.20 -4.23
CA PHE A 133 9.09 -12.34 -3.30
C PHE A 133 9.13 -11.28 -2.19
N LYS A 134 10.32 -11.02 -1.60
CA LYS A 134 10.52 -9.94 -0.62
C LYS A 134 10.15 -8.56 -1.18
N LYS A 135 10.50 -8.26 -2.43
CA LYS A 135 10.11 -6.99 -3.09
C LYS A 135 8.59 -6.88 -3.22
N VAL A 136 7.91 -7.97 -3.57
CA VAL A 136 6.44 -8.01 -3.68
C VAL A 136 5.79 -7.77 -2.32
N LEU A 137 6.26 -8.44 -1.25
CA LEU A 137 5.76 -8.22 0.11
C LEU A 137 5.95 -6.77 0.54
N LYS A 138 7.15 -6.22 0.35
CA LYS A 138 7.44 -4.83 0.70
C LYS A 138 6.56 -3.84 -0.04
N ALA A 139 6.40 -4.01 -1.36
CA ALA A 139 5.53 -3.14 -2.17
C ALA A 139 4.06 -3.22 -1.74
N ARG A 140 3.60 -4.42 -1.34
CA ARG A 140 2.26 -4.62 -0.80
C ARG A 140 2.08 -3.88 0.54
N ASP A 141 3.04 -3.99 1.45
CA ASP A 141 2.99 -3.33 2.75
C ASP A 141 3.01 -1.80 2.60
N GLU A 142 3.87 -1.27 1.71
CA GLU A 142 3.90 0.15 1.36
C GLU A 142 2.55 0.62 0.80
N LEU A 143 1.91 -0.16 -0.08
CA LEU A 143 0.61 0.17 -0.65
C LEU A 143 -0.49 0.19 0.42
N ILE A 144 -0.48 -0.77 1.35
CA ILE A 144 -1.43 -0.81 2.47
C ILE A 144 -1.28 0.44 3.35
N ALA A 145 -0.04 0.84 3.64
CA ALA A 145 0.23 2.04 4.43
C ALA A 145 -0.29 3.31 3.74
N VAL A 146 0.03 3.50 2.46
CA VAL A 146 -0.43 4.67 1.68
C VAL A 146 -1.96 4.71 1.59
N ARG A 147 -2.61 3.57 1.38
CA ARG A 147 -4.07 3.50 1.34
C ARG A 147 -4.70 3.90 2.68
N LYS A 148 -4.10 3.47 3.79
CA LYS A 148 -4.56 3.85 5.13
C LYS A 148 -4.47 5.37 5.35
N GLU A 149 -3.36 5.99 4.96
CA GLU A 149 -3.20 7.45 5.04
C GLU A 149 -4.25 8.21 4.20
N LEU A 150 -4.57 7.71 3.00
CA LEU A 150 -5.59 8.32 2.14
C LEU A 150 -7.01 8.18 2.72
N GLU A 151 -7.35 7.05 3.33
CA GLU A 151 -8.63 6.87 4.03
C GLU A 151 -8.75 7.78 5.26
N GLU A 152 -7.67 7.97 6.03
CA GLU A 152 -7.65 8.91 7.15
C GLU A 152 -7.85 10.36 6.65
N ALA A 153 -7.19 10.74 5.54
CA ALA A 153 -7.39 12.05 4.91
C ALA A 153 -8.82 12.23 4.38
N ARG A 154 -9.42 11.17 3.80
CA ARG A 154 -10.84 11.16 3.39
C ARG A 154 -11.76 11.41 4.56
N ALA A 155 -11.59 10.65 5.64
CA ALA A 155 -12.43 10.76 6.82
C ALA A 155 -12.34 12.17 7.42
N LEU A 156 -11.14 12.74 7.47
CA LEU A 156 -10.94 14.13 7.89
C LEU A 156 -11.71 15.10 6.99
N GLN A 157 -11.57 14.98 5.66
CA GLN A 157 -12.26 15.86 4.72
C GLN A 157 -13.79 15.75 4.84
N LEU A 158 -14.33 14.55 4.93
CA LEU A 158 -15.77 14.32 5.09
C LEU A 158 -16.28 14.85 6.44
N SER A 159 -15.49 14.73 7.52
CA SER A 159 -15.83 15.30 8.83
C SER A 159 -15.90 16.83 8.81
N MET A 160 -15.26 17.46 7.82
CA MET A 160 -15.34 18.89 7.63
C MET A 160 -16.63 19.29 6.90
N LEU A 161 -17.31 18.41 6.18
CA LEU A 161 -18.58 18.78 5.52
C LEU A 161 -19.73 18.86 6.55
N PRO A 162 -20.79 19.64 6.27
CA PRO A 162 -21.93 19.71 7.17
C PRO A 162 -22.54 18.32 7.41
N ALA A 163 -22.71 17.94 8.68
CA ALA A 163 -23.35 16.67 9.03
C ALA A 163 -24.87 16.69 8.83
N SER A 164 -25.47 17.89 8.84
CA SER A 164 -26.90 18.10 8.65
C SER A 164 -27.14 19.40 7.91
N THR A 165 -28.27 19.49 7.23
CA THR A 165 -28.75 20.73 6.66
C THR A 165 -29.28 21.68 7.75
N PRO A 166 -29.28 23.00 7.53
CA PRO A 166 -29.88 23.94 8.48
C PRO A 166 -31.39 23.69 8.66
N GLU A 167 -31.87 23.72 9.90
CA GLU A 167 -33.31 23.70 10.19
C GLU A 167 -33.85 25.14 10.20
N ILE A 168 -34.52 25.54 9.12
CA ILE A 168 -35.13 26.86 8.98
C ILE A 168 -36.61 26.66 8.64
N ARG A 169 -37.50 27.39 9.32
CA ARG A 169 -38.96 27.18 9.20
C ARG A 169 -39.48 27.36 7.77
N GLU A 170 -38.83 28.23 7.01
CA GLU A 170 -39.24 28.65 5.67
C GLU A 170 -38.71 27.75 4.54
N PHE A 171 -37.68 26.93 4.79
CA PHE A 171 -36.97 26.20 3.75
C PHE A 171 -36.66 24.76 4.17
N GLU A 172 -36.87 23.82 3.25
CA GLU A 172 -36.40 22.44 3.37
C GLU A 172 -35.20 22.24 2.43
N PHE A 173 -34.16 21.57 2.92
CA PHE A 173 -32.93 21.34 2.17
C PHE A 173 -32.74 19.83 1.95
N GLY A 174 -32.47 19.45 0.69
CA GLY A 174 -32.04 18.12 0.33
C GLY A 174 -30.64 18.17 -0.27
N VAL A 175 -29.69 17.44 0.33
CA VAL A 175 -28.32 17.35 -0.18
C VAL A 175 -27.94 15.89 -0.34
N PHE A 176 -27.31 15.58 -1.47
CA PHE A 176 -26.74 14.27 -1.74
C PHE A 176 -25.34 14.47 -2.32
N MET A 177 -24.36 13.75 -1.76
CA MET A 177 -22.98 13.79 -2.22
C MET A 177 -22.40 12.37 -2.13
N GLU A 178 -21.86 11.89 -3.24
CA GLU A 178 -21.21 10.59 -3.35
C GLU A 178 -19.91 10.77 -4.12
N THR A 179 -18.78 10.60 -3.44
CA THR A 179 -17.46 10.82 -4.05
C THR A 179 -16.94 9.53 -4.69
N ALA A 180 -16.51 9.61 -5.95
CA ALA A 180 -15.98 8.45 -6.69
C ALA A 180 -14.55 8.04 -6.29
N SER A 181 -13.75 8.98 -5.75
CA SER A 181 -12.34 8.78 -5.36
C SER A 181 -12.13 8.89 -3.86
N GLU A 182 -11.01 8.34 -3.34
CA GLU A 182 -10.65 8.33 -1.91
C GLU A 182 -10.72 9.73 -1.27
N VAL A 183 -10.16 10.79 -1.86
CA VAL A 183 -10.37 12.18 -1.41
C VAL A 183 -11.11 12.96 -2.50
N GLY A 184 -12.20 13.64 -2.15
CA GLY A 184 -13.14 14.23 -3.11
C GLY A 184 -12.81 15.69 -3.48
N GLY A 185 -13.23 16.11 -4.67
CA GLY A 185 -13.23 17.54 -5.07
C GLY A 185 -14.55 18.25 -4.79
N ASP A 186 -15.61 17.50 -4.55
CA ASP A 186 -16.95 18.03 -4.29
C ASP A 186 -17.04 18.65 -2.90
N TYR A 187 -17.78 19.75 -2.83
CA TYR A 187 -17.96 20.51 -1.61
C TYR A 187 -19.34 21.16 -1.57
N TYR A 188 -19.94 21.16 -0.39
CA TYR A 188 -21.06 22.01 -0.07
C TYR A 188 -20.98 22.46 1.39
N ASP A 189 -21.52 23.63 1.70
CA ASP A 189 -21.52 24.16 3.07
C ASP A 189 -22.59 25.24 3.28
N PHE A 190 -22.87 25.57 4.54
CA PHE A 190 -23.86 26.54 4.97
C PHE A 190 -23.29 27.49 6.02
N THR A 191 -23.51 28.80 5.86
CA THR A 191 -23.14 29.79 6.88
C THR A 191 -24.24 30.82 7.06
N PHE A 192 -24.49 31.22 8.30
CA PHE A 192 -25.42 32.31 8.62
C PHE A 192 -24.67 33.64 8.74
N LYS A 193 -25.23 34.69 8.15
CA LYS A 193 -24.81 36.07 8.37
C LYS A 193 -25.42 36.65 9.63
N LYS A 194 -24.81 37.70 10.17
CA LYS A 194 -25.31 38.45 11.34
C LYS A 194 -26.72 39.03 11.13
N ASP A 195 -27.10 39.31 9.90
CA ASP A 195 -28.44 39.81 9.53
C ASP A 195 -29.51 38.71 9.43
N GLY A 196 -29.13 37.45 9.69
CA GLY A 196 -29.99 36.28 9.59
C GLY A 196 -30.11 35.69 8.17
N SER A 197 -29.43 36.26 7.17
CA SER A 197 -29.39 35.65 5.84
C SER A 197 -28.53 34.39 5.82
N LEU A 198 -28.91 33.43 4.98
CA LEU A 198 -28.23 32.14 4.83
C LEU A 198 -27.39 32.15 3.56
N ASN A 199 -26.09 31.85 3.67
CA ASN A 199 -25.27 31.48 2.54
C ASN A 199 -25.24 29.96 2.36
N ILE A 200 -25.29 29.52 1.12
CA ILE A 200 -25.15 28.12 0.70
C ILE A 200 -24.05 28.07 -0.34
N ALA A 201 -23.02 27.28 -0.09
CA ALA A 201 -21.93 27.04 -1.03
C ALA A 201 -22.07 25.65 -1.66
N ILE A 202 -21.74 25.57 -2.95
CA ILE A 202 -21.56 24.34 -3.70
C ILE A 202 -20.33 24.53 -4.58
N GLY A 203 -19.43 23.55 -4.63
CA GLY A 203 -18.32 23.61 -5.56
C GLY A 203 -17.69 22.26 -5.86
N ASP A 204 -16.84 22.29 -6.87
CA ASP A 204 -16.13 21.15 -7.43
C ASP A 204 -14.70 21.58 -7.77
N ALA A 205 -13.73 21.00 -7.06
CA ALA A 205 -12.31 21.23 -7.31
C ALA A 205 -11.81 20.37 -8.47
N THR A 206 -11.12 20.98 -9.43
CA THR A 206 -10.61 20.27 -10.61
C THR A 206 -9.67 19.13 -10.22
N GLY A 207 -9.95 17.92 -10.72
CA GLY A 207 -9.14 16.72 -10.51
C GLY A 207 -9.75 15.78 -9.47
N HIS A 208 -8.92 14.95 -8.85
CA HIS A 208 -9.34 14.01 -7.81
C HIS A 208 -8.21 13.75 -6.82
N GLY A 209 -8.53 13.15 -5.67
CA GLY A 209 -7.55 12.77 -4.64
C GLY A 209 -7.07 13.97 -3.82
N MET A 210 -5.88 13.84 -3.22
CA MET A 210 -5.37 14.77 -2.22
C MET A 210 -5.29 16.23 -2.70
N ARG A 211 -4.99 16.46 -3.98
CA ARG A 211 -4.92 17.81 -4.56
C ARG A 211 -6.27 18.53 -4.54
N ALA A 212 -7.33 17.83 -4.94
CA ALA A 212 -8.69 18.35 -4.90
C ALA A 212 -9.13 18.60 -3.45
N GLY A 213 -8.81 17.65 -2.55
CA GLY A 213 -9.08 17.80 -1.11
C GLY A 213 -8.42 19.03 -0.46
N ILE A 214 -7.18 19.36 -0.82
CA ILE A 214 -6.51 20.58 -0.34
C ILE A 214 -7.27 21.83 -0.78
N MET A 215 -7.71 21.89 -2.04
CA MET A 215 -8.49 23.02 -2.56
C MET A 215 -9.81 23.17 -1.79
N VAL A 216 -10.51 22.06 -1.55
CA VAL A 216 -11.75 22.05 -0.75
C VAL A 216 -11.49 22.57 0.67
N SER A 217 -10.42 22.13 1.34
CA SER A 217 -10.08 22.60 2.69
C SER A 217 -9.78 24.10 2.74
N ILE A 218 -9.07 24.62 1.74
CA ILE A 218 -8.79 26.06 1.62
C ILE A 218 -10.10 26.83 1.40
N MET A 219 -10.92 26.37 0.46
CA MET A 219 -12.18 27.03 0.13
C MET A 219 -13.15 27.00 1.31
N LYS A 220 -13.14 25.91 2.09
CA LYS A 220 -13.90 25.83 3.34
C LYS A 220 -13.44 26.86 4.36
N ALA A 221 -12.13 26.96 4.59
CA ALA A 221 -11.59 27.95 5.53
C ALA A 221 -12.00 29.38 5.13
N LEU A 222 -11.86 29.71 3.85
CA LEU A 222 -12.31 31.00 3.29
C LEU A 222 -13.82 31.20 3.43
N PHE A 223 -14.61 30.17 3.14
CA PHE A 223 -16.06 30.25 3.25
C PHE A 223 -16.49 30.51 4.70
N ILE A 224 -15.92 29.79 5.66
CA ILE A 224 -16.24 29.98 7.09
C ILE A 224 -15.79 31.35 7.58
N SER A 225 -14.60 31.82 7.19
CA SER A 225 -14.05 33.09 7.70
C SER A 225 -14.71 34.32 7.09
N ASP A 226 -14.96 34.29 5.78
CA ASP A 226 -15.23 35.51 5.02
C ASP A 226 -16.70 35.61 4.58
N SER A 227 -17.39 34.49 4.34
CA SER A 227 -18.72 34.54 3.73
C SER A 227 -19.78 35.18 4.64
N SER A 228 -19.60 35.11 5.97
CA SER A 228 -20.50 35.72 6.94
C SER A 228 -20.32 37.24 7.05
N GLU A 229 -19.14 37.75 6.70
CA GLU A 229 -18.77 39.16 6.88
C GLU A 229 -18.77 39.96 5.57
N LEU A 230 -18.36 39.34 4.46
CA LEU A 230 -18.26 40.00 3.15
C LEU A 230 -19.53 39.85 2.32
N ASP A 231 -19.76 40.76 1.38
CA ASP A 231 -20.73 40.52 0.31
C ASP A 231 -20.22 39.45 -0.67
N LEU A 232 -21.10 38.96 -1.55
CA LEU A 232 -20.74 37.86 -2.46
C LEU A 232 -19.62 38.27 -3.43
N ILE A 233 -19.60 39.50 -3.94
CA ILE A 233 -18.60 39.92 -4.94
C ILE A 233 -17.23 40.02 -4.27
N ASP A 234 -17.17 40.64 -3.09
CA ASP A 234 -15.95 40.79 -2.31
C ASP A 234 -15.42 39.43 -1.83
N PHE A 235 -16.32 38.53 -1.40
CA PHE A 235 -15.96 37.16 -1.04
C PHE A 235 -15.24 36.42 -2.18
N PHE A 236 -15.80 36.43 -3.40
CA PHE A 236 -15.18 35.77 -4.55
C PHE A 236 -13.87 36.44 -4.97
N SER A 237 -13.81 37.78 -4.94
CA SER A 237 -12.60 38.55 -5.24
C SER A 237 -11.48 38.25 -4.25
N ASN A 238 -11.79 38.23 -2.95
CA ASN A 238 -10.84 37.91 -1.89
C ASN A 238 -10.36 36.45 -2.00
N SER A 239 -11.29 35.51 -2.13
CA SER A 239 -10.99 34.08 -2.27
C SER A 239 -10.06 33.80 -3.45
N ASN A 240 -10.34 34.39 -4.62
CA ASN A 240 -9.50 34.22 -5.81
C ASN A 240 -8.10 34.81 -5.62
N LYS A 241 -7.96 35.97 -4.96
CA LYS A 241 -6.65 36.56 -4.64
C LYS A 241 -5.86 35.65 -3.69
N THR A 242 -6.50 35.17 -2.63
CA THR A 242 -5.86 34.29 -1.64
C THR A 242 -5.43 32.97 -2.28
N ILE A 243 -6.28 32.31 -3.05
CA ILE A 243 -5.96 31.06 -3.76
C ILE A 243 -4.80 31.25 -4.74
N LYS A 244 -4.76 32.38 -5.47
CA LYS A 244 -3.63 32.70 -6.37
C LYS A 244 -2.33 32.92 -5.60
N ALA A 245 -2.38 33.59 -4.45
CA ALA A 245 -1.20 33.84 -3.63
C ALA A 245 -0.58 32.55 -3.06
N LEU A 246 -1.39 31.49 -2.88
CA LEU A 246 -0.92 30.17 -2.47
C LEU A 246 -0.12 29.42 -3.55
N ASN A 247 -0.06 29.92 -4.79
CA ASN A 247 0.72 29.35 -5.91
C ASN A 247 0.44 27.86 -6.16
N LEU A 248 -0.82 27.46 -6.11
CA LEU A 248 -1.30 26.07 -6.25
C LEU A 248 -1.20 25.50 -7.69
N GLY A 249 -0.44 26.14 -8.57
CA GLY A 249 -0.29 25.73 -9.97
C GLY A 249 -1.59 25.87 -10.77
N ARG A 250 -2.01 24.78 -11.42
CA ARG A 250 -3.22 24.74 -12.28
C ARG A 250 -4.48 24.28 -11.55
N MET A 251 -4.44 24.16 -10.22
CA MET A 251 -5.62 23.77 -9.45
C MET A 251 -6.64 24.91 -9.47
N MET A 252 -7.88 24.58 -9.82
CA MET A 252 -9.00 25.50 -9.86
C MET A 252 -10.20 24.86 -9.14
N MET A 253 -11.18 25.67 -8.78
CA MET A 253 -12.45 25.20 -8.23
C MET A 253 -13.57 25.93 -8.93
N ALA A 254 -14.52 25.18 -9.47
CA ALA A 254 -15.81 25.71 -9.83
C ALA A 254 -16.60 25.93 -8.53
N PHE A 255 -17.17 27.11 -8.34
CA PHE A 255 -17.79 27.46 -7.06
C PHE A 255 -19.04 28.31 -7.28
N THR A 256 -20.10 28.00 -6.54
CA THR A 256 -21.34 28.75 -6.52
C THR A 256 -21.72 29.05 -5.09
N VAL A 257 -22.07 30.30 -4.81
CA VAL A 257 -22.65 30.70 -3.52
C VAL A 257 -24.00 31.35 -3.76
N LEU A 258 -25.00 30.87 -3.03
CA LEU A 258 -26.31 31.48 -2.93
C LEU A 258 -26.44 32.19 -1.57
N ASN A 259 -27.00 33.40 -1.55
CA ASN A 259 -27.45 34.08 -0.34
C ASN A 259 -28.98 34.16 -0.37
N ILE A 260 -29.61 33.63 0.67
CA ILE A 260 -31.06 33.64 0.88
C ILE A 260 -31.37 34.63 2.00
N ASN A 261 -32.12 35.67 1.67
CA ASN A 261 -32.63 36.64 2.63
C ASN A 261 -34.15 36.80 2.42
N LYS A 262 -34.93 36.23 3.34
CA LYS A 262 -36.40 36.21 3.29
C LYS A 262 -36.89 35.69 1.93
N ASN A 263 -37.50 36.55 1.11
CA ASN A 263 -38.08 36.19 -0.19
C ASN A 263 -37.14 36.50 -1.37
N ARG A 264 -35.87 36.81 -1.11
CA ARG A 264 -34.88 37.13 -2.14
C ARG A 264 -33.74 36.11 -2.09
N VAL A 265 -33.43 35.56 -3.26
CA VAL A 265 -32.24 34.75 -3.49
C VAL A 265 -31.31 35.52 -4.41
N GLN A 266 -30.05 35.67 -4.00
CA GLN A 266 -28.97 36.17 -4.84
C GLN A 266 -27.92 35.07 -4.96
N PHE A 267 -27.24 34.97 -6.10
CA PHE A 267 -26.17 33.99 -6.24
C PHE A 267 -25.08 34.50 -7.17
N ILE A 268 -23.88 33.93 -7.01
CA ILE A 268 -22.79 34.03 -7.97
C ILE A 268 -22.39 32.60 -8.34
N ASN A 269 -22.31 32.34 -9.64
CA ASN A 269 -21.79 31.08 -10.17
C ASN A 269 -20.46 31.37 -10.89
N ALA A 270 -19.38 30.78 -10.39
CA ALA A 270 -18.04 30.83 -10.97
C ALA A 270 -17.63 29.44 -11.49
N GLY A 271 -18.21 29.02 -12.61
CA GLY A 271 -17.78 27.84 -13.36
C GLY A 271 -18.51 26.53 -13.04
N MET A 272 -19.51 26.55 -12.15
CA MET A 272 -20.41 25.41 -11.94
C MET A 272 -21.47 25.33 -13.04
N PRO A 273 -22.10 24.15 -13.26
CA PRO A 273 -23.28 24.05 -14.11
C PRO A 273 -24.42 25.02 -13.72
N PRO A 274 -25.33 25.34 -14.65
CA PRO A 274 -26.44 26.26 -14.38
C PRO A 274 -27.33 25.80 -13.21
N ILE A 275 -27.83 26.76 -12.44
CA ILE A 275 -28.86 26.52 -11.43
C ILE A 275 -30.22 26.41 -12.12
N PHE A 276 -30.96 25.35 -11.81
CA PHE A 276 -32.32 25.14 -12.29
C PHE A 276 -33.33 25.65 -11.25
N ILE A 277 -34.36 26.38 -11.69
CA ILE A 277 -35.39 26.94 -10.81
C ILE A 277 -36.75 26.34 -11.18
N PHE A 278 -37.10 25.25 -10.51
CA PHE A 278 -38.44 24.68 -10.69
C PHE A 278 -39.51 25.50 -9.98
N ARG A 279 -40.56 25.89 -10.71
CA ARG A 279 -41.74 26.58 -10.18
C ARG A 279 -42.93 25.63 -10.15
N ASN A 280 -43.37 25.27 -8.95
CA ASN A 280 -44.48 24.34 -8.78
C ASN A 280 -45.82 24.87 -9.35
N SER A 281 -46.04 26.19 -9.33
CA SER A 281 -47.26 26.81 -9.85
C SER A 281 -47.39 26.71 -11.37
N THR A 282 -46.28 26.80 -12.09
CA THR A 282 -46.23 26.75 -13.57
C THR A 282 -45.73 25.43 -14.13
N LYS A 283 -45.26 24.52 -13.25
CA LYS A 283 -44.65 23.22 -13.62
C LYS A 283 -43.52 23.38 -14.63
N SER A 284 -42.73 24.43 -14.48
CA SER A 284 -41.61 24.76 -15.38
C SER A 284 -40.29 24.83 -14.61
N VAL A 285 -39.20 24.50 -15.30
CA VAL A 285 -37.82 24.71 -14.86
C VAL A 285 -37.26 25.97 -15.51
#